data_AF-A0AA36NHG0-F1
#
_entry.id   AF-A0AA36NHG0-F1
#
_cell.length_a   1.000
_cell.length_b   1.000
_cell.length_c   1.000
_cell.angle_alpha   90.00
_cell.angle_beta   90.00
_cell.angle_gamma   90.00
#
_symmetry.space_group_name_H-M   'P 1'
#
loop_
_entity.id
_entity.type
_entity.pdbx_description
1 polymer ?
#
loop_
_entity_poly.entity_id
_entity_poly.type
_entity_poly.pdbx_seq_one_letter_code
_entity_poly.pdbx_strand_id
1 'polypeptide(L)'
;MESLQRLASLPLVDNACASRANRDSWTYSVFCREILATGAEDPDARRVSDGVYVKVKEVTTAELLNCGPSSAAITAYSEWRSKFSEGQYMTLLFYHAFMFLEVEGGLAICTEKYNDKLELMFGDLQLVRSYGRCYRATGEQRRPSLQHSHCKVERYVTLRELVDWISGPLAIVWRPYCLINSNCQHYARDVVQFLSDERCAETLRGDREVVLSAVQCEGIRLQYASEKLRETTAAWCWRRCSAMAGL
;
A
#
# COMPACT_ATOMS: atom_id res chain seq x y z
N MET A 1 17.75 13.66 4.94
CA MET A 1 17.67 13.28 3.52
C MET A 1 18.07 11.83 3.25
N GLU A 2 18.60 11.05 4.20
CA GLU A 2 19.14 9.69 3.93
C GLU A 2 18.19 8.49 4.20
N SER A 3 16.95 8.69 4.62
CA SER A 3 16.20 7.61 5.32
C SER A 3 15.39 6.64 4.45
N LEU A 4 15.07 6.94 3.18
CA LEU A 4 14.33 6.02 2.29
C LEU A 4 15.12 5.62 1.04
N GLN A 5 15.90 6.53 0.44
CA GLN A 5 16.73 6.21 -0.72
C GLN A 5 17.83 5.19 -0.39
N ARG A 6 18.42 5.21 0.81
CA ARG A 6 19.36 4.15 1.26
C ARG A 6 18.65 2.83 1.62
N LEU A 7 17.36 2.86 1.95
CA LEU A 7 16.57 1.65 2.25
C LEU A 7 15.98 1.00 1.00
N ALA A 8 15.85 1.75 -0.10
CA ALA A 8 15.44 1.24 -1.40
C ALA A 8 16.44 0.24 -2.02
N SER A 9 17.67 0.15 -1.47
CA SER A 9 18.68 -0.83 -1.91
C SER A 9 18.48 -2.22 -1.31
N LEU A 10 17.56 -2.42 -0.36
CA LEU A 10 17.24 -3.74 0.20
C LEU A 10 16.13 -4.39 -0.62
N PRO A 11 16.22 -5.68 -1.00
CA PRO A 11 15.17 -6.37 -1.74
C PRO A 11 13.83 -6.40 -0.99
N LEU A 12 12.69 -6.22 -1.68
CA LEU A 12 11.36 -6.43 -1.05
C LEU A 12 11.20 -7.85 -0.47
N VAL A 13 11.92 -8.82 -1.03
CA VAL A 13 11.91 -10.22 -0.57
C VAL A 13 12.29 -10.33 0.91
N ASP A 14 13.16 -9.46 1.42
CA ASP A 14 13.56 -9.50 2.82
C ASP A 14 12.39 -9.15 3.75
N ASN A 15 11.52 -8.20 3.37
CA ASN A 15 10.26 -7.94 4.09
C ASN A 15 9.31 -9.13 4.01
N ALA A 16 9.29 -9.78 2.84
CA ALA A 16 8.45 -10.93 2.58
C ALA A 16 8.93 -12.20 3.30
N CYS A 17 10.16 -12.24 3.83
CA CYS A 17 10.75 -13.37 4.55
C CYS A 17 10.97 -13.13 6.07
N ALA A 18 10.95 -11.87 6.54
CA ALA A 18 11.43 -11.44 7.86
C ALA A 18 10.73 -11.97 9.13
N SER A 19 9.61 -12.70 9.07
CA SER A 19 9.03 -13.30 10.30
C SER A 19 8.38 -14.67 10.09
N ARG A 20 8.70 -15.62 10.99
CA ARG A 20 8.04 -16.94 11.11
C ARG A 20 6.75 -16.87 11.93
N ALA A 21 6.61 -15.87 12.81
CA ALA A 21 5.56 -15.78 13.82
C ALA A 21 4.17 -15.35 13.31
N ASN A 22 4.07 -14.94 12.03
CA ASN A 22 2.83 -14.43 11.43
C ASN A 22 2.51 -15.13 10.09
N ARG A 23 3.02 -16.35 9.89
CA ARG A 23 2.81 -17.13 8.67
C ARG A 23 1.41 -17.72 8.56
N ASP A 24 0.62 -17.74 9.64
CA ASP A 24 -0.62 -18.53 9.70
C ASP A 24 -1.90 -17.68 9.67
N SER A 25 -1.80 -16.36 9.55
CA SER A 25 -2.95 -15.46 9.44
C SER A 25 -2.75 -14.45 8.30
N TRP A 26 -3.74 -14.38 7.41
CA TRP A 26 -3.65 -13.56 6.21
C TRP A 26 -4.96 -12.79 6.01
N THR A 27 -4.93 -11.47 6.22
CA THR A 27 -6.08 -10.58 6.05
C THR A 27 -5.76 -9.55 4.99
N TYR A 28 -6.01 -9.88 3.72
CA TYR A 28 -5.94 -8.90 2.65
C TYR A 28 -7.26 -8.11 2.63
N SER A 29 -7.27 -6.98 3.33
CA SER A 29 -8.39 -6.04 3.30
C SER A 29 -7.88 -4.70 2.81
N VAL A 30 -8.27 -4.33 1.59
CA VAL A 30 -7.98 -3.01 1.03
C VAL A 30 -9.19 -2.13 1.18
N PHE A 31 -9.04 -1.05 1.94
CA PHE A 31 -10.04 0.01 2.08
C PHE A 31 -9.68 1.11 1.10
N CYS A 32 -10.53 1.34 0.11
CA CYS A 32 -10.32 2.39 -0.87
C CYS A 32 -11.45 3.41 -0.76
N ARG A 33 -11.10 4.70 -0.71
CA ARG A 33 -12.06 5.81 -0.66
C ARG A 33 -11.77 6.83 -1.75
N GLU A 34 -12.83 7.36 -2.34
CA GLU A 34 -12.76 8.51 -3.22
C GLU A 34 -13.11 9.77 -2.41
N ILE A 35 -12.26 10.80 -2.53
CA ILE A 35 -12.43 12.10 -1.88
C ILE A 35 -12.93 13.11 -2.91
N LEU A 36 -14.16 13.55 -2.72
CA LEU A 36 -14.89 14.42 -3.65
C LEU A 36 -15.11 15.79 -3.03
N ALA A 37 -15.03 16.85 -3.83
CA ALA A 37 -15.50 18.16 -3.40
C ALA A 37 -17.01 18.13 -3.17
N THR A 38 -17.48 18.80 -2.13
CA THR A 38 -18.90 19.01 -1.90
C THR A 38 -19.14 20.38 -1.25
N GLY A 39 -20.40 20.77 -1.12
CA GLY A 39 -20.81 21.98 -0.42
C GLY A 39 -21.12 21.73 1.06
N ALA A 40 -21.29 22.80 1.84
CA ALA A 40 -21.64 22.70 3.26
C ALA A 40 -23.06 22.17 3.50
N GLU A 41 -23.89 22.19 2.45
CA GLU A 41 -25.28 21.73 2.42
C GLU A 41 -25.42 20.20 2.29
N ASP A 42 -24.38 19.48 1.85
CA ASP A 42 -24.42 18.03 1.76
C ASP A 42 -24.39 17.43 3.17
N PRO A 43 -25.37 16.56 3.55
CA PRO A 43 -25.44 15.99 4.89
C PRO A 43 -24.23 15.11 5.25
N ASP A 44 -23.53 14.59 4.24
CA ASP A 44 -22.32 13.77 4.42
C ASP A 44 -21.03 14.62 4.32
N ALA A 45 -21.14 15.93 4.17
CA ALA A 45 -20.01 16.83 4.02
C ALA A 45 -19.15 16.84 5.29
N ARG A 46 -17.84 16.69 5.11
CA ARG A 46 -16.86 16.93 6.15
C ARG A 46 -16.02 18.15 5.81
N ARG A 47 -16.01 19.14 6.71
CA ARG A 47 -15.11 20.29 6.60
C ARG A 47 -13.67 19.86 6.90
N VAL A 48 -12.75 20.13 5.97
CA VAL A 48 -11.33 19.76 6.10
C VAL A 48 -10.40 20.96 6.25
N SER A 49 -10.79 22.12 5.72
CA SER A 49 -10.12 23.39 5.91
C SER A 49 -11.13 24.52 5.81
N ASP A 50 -10.67 25.77 5.91
CA ASP A 50 -11.57 26.91 5.82
C ASP A 50 -12.21 26.99 4.43
N GLY A 51 -13.55 26.95 4.37
CA GLY A 51 -14.31 26.92 3.12
C GLY A 51 -14.23 25.63 2.29
N VAL A 52 -13.53 24.58 2.74
CA VAL A 52 -13.38 23.33 1.96
C VAL A 52 -14.12 22.18 2.65
N TYR A 53 -15.06 21.60 1.91
CA TYR A 53 -15.88 20.48 2.32
C TYR A 53 -15.67 19.31 1.36
N VAL A 54 -15.60 18.11 1.92
CA VAL A 54 -15.42 16.88 1.14
C VAL A 54 -16.48 15.85 1.47
N LYS A 55 -16.88 15.09 0.45
CA LYS A 55 -17.64 13.85 0.59
C LYS A 55 -16.69 12.67 0.41
N VAL A 56 -16.83 11.65 1.26
CA VAL A 56 -15.98 10.46 1.23
C VAL A 56 -16.82 9.27 0.77
N LYS A 57 -16.50 8.71 -0.38
CA LYS A 57 -17.23 7.59 -0.97
C LYS A 57 -16.43 6.31 -0.87
N GLU A 58 -17.07 5.21 -0.47
CA GLU A 58 -16.46 3.88 -0.52
C GLU A 58 -16.43 3.35 -1.94
N VAL A 59 -15.26 2.85 -2.34
CA VAL A 59 -14.96 2.38 -3.69
C VAL A 59 -13.99 1.20 -3.63
N THR A 60 -13.79 0.56 -4.76
CA THR A 60 -12.78 -0.47 -4.99
C THR A 60 -11.47 0.14 -5.50
N THR A 61 -10.37 -0.60 -5.44
CA THR A 61 -9.09 -0.15 -6.05
C THR A 61 -9.16 -0.05 -7.57
N ALA A 62 -10.04 -0.82 -8.21
CA ALA A 62 -10.23 -0.76 -9.66
C ALA A 62 -10.87 0.56 -10.12
N GLU A 63 -11.77 1.13 -9.31
CA GLU A 63 -12.43 2.40 -9.61
C GLU A 63 -11.48 3.59 -9.66
N LEU A 64 -10.31 3.49 -9.02
CA LEU A 64 -9.24 4.49 -9.12
C LEU A 64 -8.78 4.72 -10.56
N LEU A 65 -8.90 3.70 -11.44
CA LEU A 65 -8.58 3.81 -12.86
C LEU A 65 -9.63 4.59 -13.67
N ASN A 66 -10.79 4.90 -13.09
CA ASN A 66 -11.86 5.65 -13.74
C ASN A 66 -11.73 7.17 -13.54
N CYS A 67 -10.88 7.61 -12.61
CA CYS A 67 -10.76 9.02 -12.20
C CYS A 67 -9.83 9.84 -13.10
N GLY A 68 -9.15 9.19 -14.04
CA GLY A 68 -8.26 9.79 -15.01
C GLY A 68 -7.77 8.75 -16.01
N PRO A 69 -6.91 9.12 -16.96
CA PRO A 69 -6.31 8.16 -17.87
C PRO A 69 -5.54 7.10 -17.07
N SER A 70 -5.80 5.81 -17.33
CA SER A 70 -5.05 4.74 -16.64
C SER A 70 -3.54 4.76 -16.93
N SER A 71 -3.13 5.49 -17.97
CA SER A 71 -1.74 5.75 -18.34
C SER A 71 -1.12 6.98 -17.64
N ALA A 72 -1.89 7.71 -16.82
CA ALA A 72 -1.40 8.88 -16.08
C ALA A 72 -0.22 8.48 -15.20
N ALA A 73 0.87 9.25 -15.30
CA ALA A 73 2.09 8.93 -14.59
C ALA A 73 2.03 9.37 -13.12
N ILE A 74 2.66 8.60 -12.25
CA ILE A 74 3.01 9.02 -10.89
C ILE A 74 4.25 9.90 -11.00
N THR A 75 4.12 11.16 -10.63
CA THR A 75 5.13 12.21 -10.85
C THR A 75 5.99 12.47 -9.63
N ALA A 76 5.44 12.30 -8.44
CA ALA A 76 6.14 12.51 -7.17
C ALA A 76 5.51 11.67 -6.05
N TYR A 77 6.27 11.49 -4.98
CA TYR A 77 5.75 10.95 -3.72
C TYR A 77 6.26 11.75 -2.53
N SER A 78 5.51 11.73 -1.44
CA SER A 78 5.95 12.26 -0.15
C SER A 78 5.62 11.31 0.99
N GLU A 79 6.59 11.10 1.88
CA GLU A 79 6.39 10.36 3.12
C GLU A 79 6.01 11.34 4.24
N TRP A 80 4.92 11.05 4.93
CA TRP A 80 4.44 11.80 6.08
C TRP A 80 4.54 10.97 7.34
N ARG A 81 4.99 11.59 8.42
CA ARG A 81 5.27 10.91 9.69
C ARG A 81 4.47 11.55 10.81
N SER A 82 3.78 10.70 11.57
CA SER A 82 3.14 11.07 12.84
C SER A 82 3.91 10.47 14.01
N LYS A 83 4.06 11.25 15.08
CA LYS A 83 4.64 10.79 16.34
C LYS A 83 3.76 9.75 17.02
N PHE A 84 4.38 8.80 17.70
CA PHE A 84 3.68 7.78 18.49
C PHE A 84 3.20 8.30 19.85
N SER A 85 3.85 9.35 20.38
CA SER A 85 3.41 10.05 21.60
C SER A 85 3.83 11.53 21.55
N GLU A 86 3.15 12.38 22.34
CA GLU A 86 3.48 13.80 22.42
C GLU A 86 4.87 14.06 23.01
N GLY A 87 5.31 13.20 23.94
CA GLY A 87 6.65 13.26 24.55
C GLY A 87 7.78 12.83 23.60
N GLN A 88 7.47 12.38 22.38
CA GLN A 88 8.46 11.96 21.42
C GLN A 88 9.11 13.17 20.73
N TYR A 89 10.39 13.42 21.02
CA TYR A 89 11.12 14.54 20.42
C TYR A 89 11.46 14.33 18.94
N MET A 90 11.75 13.10 18.51
CA MET A 90 12.15 12.78 17.12
C MET A 90 11.40 11.59 16.52
N THR A 91 11.04 11.65 15.23
CA THR A 91 10.43 10.57 14.44
C THR A 91 11.48 9.68 13.75
N LEU A 92 12.46 9.21 14.54
CA LEU A 92 13.58 8.39 14.05
C LEU A 92 13.26 6.89 14.09
N LEU A 93 12.75 6.36 15.21
CA LEU A 93 12.41 4.94 15.35
C LEU A 93 10.90 4.65 15.33
N PHE A 94 10.14 5.27 16.24
CA PHE A 94 8.72 4.95 16.41
C PHE A 94 7.82 6.01 15.79
N TYR A 95 7.44 5.84 14.54
CA TYR A 95 6.49 6.75 13.90
C TYR A 95 5.50 5.97 13.04
N HIS A 96 4.33 6.57 12.86
CA HIS A 96 3.37 6.10 11.88
C HIS A 96 3.63 6.80 10.55
N ALA A 97 3.80 6.04 9.48
CA ALA A 97 4.09 6.53 8.15
C ALA A 97 2.88 6.38 7.21
N PHE A 98 2.69 7.34 6.33
CA PHE A 98 1.78 7.24 5.20
C PHE A 98 2.36 7.99 4.00
N MET A 99 1.95 7.59 2.80
CA MET A 99 2.49 8.09 1.54
C MET A 99 1.44 8.91 0.81
N PHE A 100 1.81 10.06 0.28
CA PHE A 100 1.08 10.69 -0.82
C PHE A 100 1.82 10.46 -2.12
N LEU A 101 1.08 10.08 -3.16
CA LEU A 101 1.55 9.95 -4.53
C LEU A 101 0.84 11.02 -5.35
N GLU A 102 1.60 11.83 -6.08
CA GLU A 102 1.08 12.85 -6.98
C GLU A 102 1.02 12.25 -8.39
N VAL A 103 -0.13 12.35 -9.02
CA VAL A 103 -0.42 11.75 -10.33
C VAL A 103 -0.73 12.87 -11.32
N GLU A 104 -0.33 12.69 -12.58
CA GLU A 104 -0.67 13.61 -13.65
C GLU A 104 -2.17 13.94 -13.71
N GLY A 105 -2.50 15.16 -14.12
CA GLY A 105 -3.89 15.63 -14.16
C GLY A 105 -4.44 16.13 -12.81
N GLY A 106 -3.57 16.37 -11.83
CA GLY A 106 -3.97 16.93 -10.53
C GLY A 106 -4.63 15.91 -9.60
N LEU A 107 -4.44 14.61 -9.86
CA LEU A 107 -4.89 13.53 -8.99
C LEU A 107 -3.83 13.25 -7.91
N ALA A 108 -4.26 12.86 -6.72
CA ALA A 108 -3.36 12.30 -5.72
C ALA A 108 -3.92 11.03 -5.09
N ILE A 109 -3.01 10.22 -4.56
CA ILE A 109 -3.32 9.01 -3.81
C ILE A 109 -2.65 9.11 -2.44
N CYS A 110 -3.41 8.98 -1.37
CA CYS A 110 -2.88 8.76 -0.03
C CYS A 110 -2.96 7.27 0.28
N THR A 111 -1.86 6.64 0.68
CA THR A 111 -1.86 5.22 1.01
C THR A 111 -0.98 4.86 2.21
N GLU A 112 -1.43 3.88 2.99
CA GLU A 112 -0.73 3.41 4.18
C GLU A 112 -1.18 2.01 4.59
N LYS A 113 -0.34 1.36 5.40
CA LYS A 113 -0.72 0.15 6.13
C LYS A 113 -1.07 0.50 7.58
N TYR A 114 -2.22 0.06 8.06
CA TYR A 114 -2.66 0.33 9.43
C TYR A 114 -3.55 -0.80 9.95
N ASN A 115 -3.29 -1.31 11.17
CA ASN A 115 -4.07 -2.36 11.83
C ASN A 115 -4.54 -3.48 10.88
N ASP A 116 -3.57 -4.12 10.21
CA ASP A 116 -3.74 -5.22 9.24
C ASP A 116 -4.37 -4.86 7.88
N LYS A 117 -4.75 -3.60 7.67
CA LYS A 117 -5.42 -3.12 6.46
C LYS A 117 -4.47 -2.34 5.57
N LEU A 118 -4.71 -2.41 4.26
CA LEU A 118 -4.24 -1.38 3.34
C LEU A 118 -5.31 -0.31 3.24
N GLU A 119 -4.92 0.93 3.45
CA GLU A 119 -5.80 2.07 3.27
C GLU A 119 -5.34 2.87 2.05
N LEU A 120 -6.30 3.22 1.20
CA LEU A 120 -6.14 4.09 0.04
C LEU A 120 -7.22 5.16 0.05
N MET A 121 -6.82 6.37 -0.28
CA MET A 121 -7.71 7.47 -0.63
C MET A 121 -7.21 8.11 -1.90
N PHE A 122 -8.10 8.46 -2.82
CA PHE A 122 -7.73 9.16 -4.05
C PHE A 122 -8.74 10.24 -4.42
N GLY A 123 -8.36 11.13 -5.34
CA GLY A 123 -9.16 12.27 -5.77
C GLY A 123 -8.27 13.47 -6.12
N ASP A 124 -8.88 14.65 -6.17
CA ASP A 124 -8.13 15.90 -6.42
C ASP A 124 -6.99 16.08 -5.40
N LEU A 125 -5.83 16.51 -5.89
CA LEU A 125 -4.60 16.61 -5.13
C LEU A 125 -4.74 17.49 -3.88
N GLN A 126 -5.45 18.61 -3.96
CA GLN A 126 -5.63 19.50 -2.82
C GLN A 126 -6.62 18.89 -1.82
N LEU A 127 -7.69 18.26 -2.30
CA LEU A 127 -8.68 17.63 -1.44
C LEU A 127 -8.11 16.43 -0.67
N VAL A 128 -7.45 15.52 -1.39
CA VAL A 128 -6.82 14.33 -0.79
C VAL A 128 -5.74 14.75 0.19
N ARG A 129 -4.94 15.79 -0.13
CA ARG A 129 -3.92 16.30 0.80
C ARG A 129 -4.54 16.94 2.05
N SER A 130 -5.64 17.67 1.90
CA SER A 130 -6.33 18.32 3.01
C SER A 130 -7.01 17.31 3.92
N TYR A 131 -7.78 16.38 3.34
CA TYR A 131 -8.46 15.31 4.08
C TYR A 131 -7.45 14.32 4.68
N GLY A 132 -6.51 13.83 3.86
CA GLY A 132 -5.57 12.77 4.23
C GLY A 132 -4.56 13.18 5.31
N ARG A 133 -4.34 14.47 5.56
CA ARG A 133 -3.54 14.93 6.72
C ARG A 133 -4.30 14.85 8.04
N CYS A 134 -5.63 14.91 7.98
CA CYS A 134 -6.52 14.97 9.15
C CYS A 134 -7.21 13.63 9.43
N TYR A 135 -7.43 12.81 8.41
CA TYR A 135 -8.24 11.60 8.50
C TYR A 135 -7.65 10.42 7.73
N ARG A 136 -7.93 9.23 8.23
CA ARG A 136 -7.67 7.92 7.61
C ARG A 136 -8.74 7.57 6.58
N ALA A 137 -8.48 6.55 5.76
CA ALA A 137 -9.49 6.05 4.80
C ALA A 137 -10.71 5.45 5.53
N THR A 138 -10.48 4.95 6.74
CA THR A 138 -11.53 4.48 7.67
C THR A 138 -12.36 5.62 8.27
N GLY A 139 -11.95 6.88 8.11
CA GLY A 139 -12.60 8.06 8.69
C GLY A 139 -12.09 8.44 10.09
N GLU A 140 -11.22 7.62 10.69
CA GLU A 140 -10.55 7.91 11.96
C GLU A 140 -9.68 9.18 11.86
N GLN A 141 -9.64 9.98 12.93
CA GLN A 141 -8.82 11.18 12.97
C GLN A 141 -7.33 10.82 13.15
N ARG A 142 -6.47 11.51 12.40
CA ARG A 142 -5.02 11.39 12.51
C ARG A 142 -4.48 12.30 13.60
N ARG A 143 -3.37 11.86 14.18
CA ARG A 143 -2.49 12.74 14.95
C ARG A 143 -1.74 13.71 14.00
N PRO A 144 -1.27 14.85 14.51
CA PRO A 144 -0.47 15.79 13.73
C PRO A 144 0.72 15.09 13.06
N SER A 145 0.82 15.29 11.75
CA SER A 145 1.85 14.70 10.91
C SER A 145 2.63 15.77 10.15
N LEU A 146 3.90 15.49 9.92
CA LEU A 146 4.80 16.37 9.17
C LEU A 146 5.27 15.65 7.92
N GLN A 147 5.42 16.42 6.83
CA GLN A 147 6.05 15.94 5.61
C GLN A 147 7.54 15.73 5.90
N HIS A 148 8.00 14.48 5.82
CA HIS A 148 9.38 14.12 6.09
C HIS A 148 10.24 14.14 4.82
N SER A 149 9.66 13.72 3.70
CA SER A 149 10.32 13.75 2.39
C SER A 149 9.34 14.08 1.28
N HIS A 150 9.85 14.60 0.18
CA HIS A 150 9.13 14.74 -1.08
C HIS A 150 10.14 14.56 -2.21
N CYS A 151 9.89 13.59 -3.07
CA CYS A 151 10.79 13.15 -4.12
C CYS A 151 10.03 13.06 -5.44
N LYS A 152 10.68 13.48 -6.53
CA LYS A 152 10.18 13.20 -7.88
C LYS A 152 10.41 11.73 -8.22
N VAL A 153 9.49 11.17 -9.00
CA VAL A 153 9.65 9.82 -9.56
C VAL A 153 10.32 9.97 -10.92
N GLU A 154 11.55 9.46 -11.03
CA GLU A 154 12.33 9.54 -12.28
C GLU A 154 11.90 8.47 -13.31
N ARG A 155 11.38 7.34 -12.83
CA ARG A 155 10.85 6.27 -13.68
C ARG A 155 9.43 6.59 -14.10
N TYR A 156 9.10 6.33 -15.36
CA TYR A 156 7.72 6.37 -15.80
C TYR A 156 6.94 5.19 -15.20
N VAL A 157 6.08 5.48 -14.23
CA VAL A 157 5.19 4.49 -13.57
C VAL A 157 3.76 4.98 -13.67
N THR A 158 2.90 4.18 -14.26
CA THR A 158 1.49 4.53 -14.49
C THR A 158 0.59 4.20 -13.31
N LEU A 159 -0.55 4.87 -13.27
CA LEU A 159 -1.64 4.57 -12.36
C LEU A 159 -2.08 3.10 -12.43
N ARG A 160 -2.16 2.55 -13.64
CA ARG A 160 -2.48 1.13 -13.88
C ARG A 160 -1.47 0.20 -13.24
N GLU A 161 -0.17 0.44 -13.45
CA GLU A 161 0.88 -0.37 -12.84
C GLU A 161 0.81 -0.37 -11.31
N LEU A 162 0.47 0.76 -10.70
CA LEU A 162 0.28 0.83 -9.25
C LEU A 162 -0.90 -0.02 -8.79
N VAL A 163 -2.06 0.09 -9.44
CA VAL A 163 -3.26 -0.70 -9.10
C VAL A 163 -3.01 -2.19 -9.28
N ASP A 164 -2.35 -2.57 -10.37
CA ASP A 164 -1.97 -3.95 -10.67
C ASP A 164 -0.96 -4.47 -9.64
N TRP A 165 -0.01 -3.64 -9.22
CA TRP A 165 0.96 -3.97 -8.17
C TRP A 165 0.29 -4.21 -6.82
N ILE A 166 -0.56 -3.27 -6.37
CA ILE A 166 -1.28 -3.36 -5.10
C ILE A 166 -2.20 -4.58 -5.07
N SER A 167 -2.95 -4.81 -6.16
CA SER A 167 -3.95 -5.86 -6.24
C SER A 167 -3.35 -7.23 -6.58
N GLY A 168 -2.08 -7.29 -7.02
CA GLY A 168 -1.41 -8.51 -7.47
C GLY A 168 -0.10 -8.81 -6.71
N PRO A 169 1.09 -8.45 -7.23
CA PRO A 169 2.39 -8.76 -6.63
C PRO A 169 2.49 -8.40 -5.15
N LEU A 170 2.01 -7.23 -4.75
CA LEU A 170 2.04 -6.81 -3.35
C LEU A 170 1.17 -7.76 -2.51
N ALA A 171 0.00 -8.17 -3.02
CA ALA A 171 -0.94 -9.10 -2.36
C ALA A 171 -0.26 -10.42 -1.90
N ILE A 172 0.82 -10.86 -2.58
CA ILE A 172 1.59 -12.06 -2.27
C ILE A 172 2.45 -11.90 -0.99
N VAL A 173 2.85 -10.68 -0.66
CA VAL A 173 3.76 -10.40 0.48
C VAL A 173 3.07 -9.72 1.65
N TRP A 174 1.74 -9.65 1.63
CA TRP A 174 0.99 -9.18 2.78
C TRP A 174 1.35 -10.00 4.01
N ARG A 175 1.34 -9.36 5.16
CA ARG A 175 1.53 -9.99 6.47
C ARG A 175 0.66 -9.22 7.45
N PRO A 176 0.14 -9.85 8.52
CA PRO A 176 -0.47 -9.07 9.57
C PRO A 176 0.54 -8.07 10.11
N TYR A 177 0.02 -6.90 10.47
CA TYR A 177 0.71 -5.79 11.04
C TYR A 177 1.56 -6.24 12.22
N CYS A 178 2.84 -5.92 12.15
CA CYS A 178 3.80 -6.21 13.19
C CYS A 178 4.68 -4.98 13.36
N LEU A 179 4.74 -4.46 14.58
CA LEU A 179 5.52 -3.27 14.91
C LEU A 179 7.00 -3.39 14.50
N ILE A 180 7.55 -4.60 14.47
CA ILE A 180 8.97 -4.84 14.19
C ILE A 180 9.19 -5.20 12.71
N ASN A 181 8.37 -6.09 12.14
CA ASN A 181 8.68 -6.75 10.87
C ASN A 181 7.70 -6.46 9.72
N SER A 182 6.55 -5.81 9.98
CA SER A 182 5.57 -5.54 8.94
C SER A 182 4.60 -4.43 9.35
N ASN A 183 5.10 -3.21 9.40
CA ASN A 183 4.34 -2.03 9.79
C ASN A 183 4.21 -1.03 8.62
N CYS A 184 3.69 0.15 8.89
CA CYS A 184 3.55 1.24 7.92
C CYS A 184 4.87 1.73 7.32
N GLN A 185 6.00 1.63 8.04
CA GLN A 185 7.32 2.04 7.55
C GLN A 185 7.85 1.07 6.50
N HIS A 186 7.60 -0.23 6.69
CA HIS A 186 7.93 -1.26 5.71
C HIS A 186 7.10 -1.07 4.43
N TYR A 187 5.80 -0.83 4.58
CA TYR A 187 4.93 -0.53 3.45
C TYR A 187 5.37 0.74 2.69
N ALA A 188 5.69 1.83 3.40
CA ALA A 188 6.19 3.05 2.77
C ALA A 188 7.48 2.80 1.97
N ARG A 189 8.38 1.94 2.48
CA ARG A 189 9.58 1.50 1.77
C ARG A 189 9.24 0.69 0.52
N ASP A 190 8.31 -0.25 0.62
CA ASP A 190 7.86 -1.09 -0.50
C ASP A 190 7.30 -0.23 -1.65
N VAL A 191 6.54 0.82 -1.32
CA VAL A 191 6.04 1.82 -2.29
C VAL A 191 7.20 2.52 -2.99
N VAL A 192 8.19 3.03 -2.23
CA VAL A 192 9.36 3.70 -2.84
C VAL A 192 10.14 2.76 -3.75
N GLN A 193 10.32 1.50 -3.35
CA GLN A 193 11.01 0.51 -4.16
C GLN A 193 10.23 0.17 -5.43
N PHE A 194 8.91 0.01 -5.34
CA PHE A 194 8.05 -0.15 -6.51
C PHE A 194 8.15 1.02 -7.50
N LEU A 195 8.20 2.26 -6.99
CA LEU A 195 8.34 3.45 -7.84
C LEU A 195 9.74 3.57 -8.47
N SER A 196 10.76 2.91 -7.88
CA SER A 196 12.16 3.05 -8.29
C SER A 196 12.70 1.89 -9.14
N ASP A 197 12.20 0.67 -8.96
CA ASP A 197 12.69 -0.54 -9.65
C ASP A 197 11.53 -1.31 -10.28
N GLU A 198 11.56 -1.48 -11.61
CA GLU A 198 10.54 -2.21 -12.37
C GLU A 198 10.48 -3.70 -12.03
N ARG A 199 11.62 -4.29 -11.66
CA ARG A 199 11.73 -5.72 -11.35
C ARG A 199 11.12 -6.06 -10.00
N CYS A 200 10.74 -5.06 -9.20
CA CYS A 200 10.05 -5.23 -7.92
C CYS A 200 8.88 -6.21 -8.03
N ALA A 201 7.98 -5.98 -8.99
CA ALA A 201 6.80 -6.82 -9.17
C ALA A 201 7.17 -8.25 -9.58
N GLU A 202 8.09 -8.40 -10.53
CA GLU A 202 8.52 -9.70 -11.05
C GLU A 202 9.25 -10.52 -10.00
N THR A 203 10.08 -9.87 -9.18
CA THR A 203 10.82 -10.51 -8.09
C THR A 203 9.85 -11.10 -7.07
N LEU A 204 8.80 -10.37 -6.70
CA LEU A 204 7.76 -10.87 -5.78
C LEU A 204 6.99 -12.06 -6.34
N ARG A 205 6.64 -12.02 -7.63
CA ARG A 205 5.92 -13.10 -8.32
C ARG A 205 6.81 -14.33 -8.56
N GLY A 206 8.12 -14.13 -8.70
CA GLY A 206 9.11 -15.16 -9.02
C GLY A 206 9.80 -15.78 -7.80
N ASP A 207 9.65 -15.20 -6.61
CA ASP A 207 10.25 -15.74 -5.40
C ASP A 207 9.44 -16.93 -4.87
N ARG A 208 10.07 -18.10 -4.88
CA ARG A 208 9.43 -19.36 -4.50
C ARG A 208 9.04 -19.39 -3.02
N GLU A 209 9.85 -18.86 -2.12
CA GLU A 209 9.54 -18.90 -0.68
C GLU A 209 8.38 -17.99 -0.33
N VAL A 210 8.36 -16.81 -0.96
CA VAL A 210 7.28 -15.83 -0.88
C VAL A 210 5.98 -16.44 -1.39
N VAL A 211 5.97 -16.97 -2.62
CA VAL A 211 4.79 -17.57 -3.24
C VAL A 211 4.29 -18.78 -2.45
N LEU A 212 5.17 -19.65 -1.98
CA LEU A 212 4.75 -20.82 -1.19
C LEU A 212 4.16 -20.42 0.16
N SER A 213 4.74 -19.43 0.84
CA SER A 213 4.21 -18.93 2.12
C SER A 213 2.81 -18.35 1.92
N ALA A 214 2.64 -17.57 0.86
CA ALA A 214 1.35 -17.05 0.41
C ALA A 214 0.32 -18.16 0.17
N VAL A 215 0.62 -19.10 -0.73
CA VAL A 215 -0.33 -20.16 -1.14
C VAL A 215 -0.69 -21.09 0.02
N GLN A 216 0.22 -21.30 0.97
CA GLN A 216 -0.07 -22.08 2.20
C GLN A 216 -1.15 -21.42 3.06
N CYS A 217 -1.23 -20.10 3.08
CA CYS A 217 -2.24 -19.36 3.82
C CYS A 217 -3.58 -19.33 3.07
N GLU A 218 -3.56 -18.97 1.79
CA GLU A 218 -4.76 -18.88 0.96
C GLU A 218 -4.45 -19.28 -0.48
N GLY A 219 -4.94 -20.46 -0.87
CA GLY A 219 -4.58 -21.10 -2.15
C GLY A 219 -4.85 -20.25 -3.39
N ILE A 220 -5.85 -19.36 -3.35
CA ILE A 220 -6.19 -18.47 -4.48
C ILE A 220 -5.04 -17.53 -4.87
N ARG A 221 -4.13 -17.21 -3.94
CA ARG A 221 -3.00 -16.30 -4.19
C ARG A 221 -1.97 -16.87 -5.17
N LEU A 222 -2.06 -18.16 -5.50
CA LEU A 222 -1.30 -18.78 -6.58
C LEU A 222 -1.49 -18.01 -7.90
N GLN A 223 -2.65 -17.40 -8.12
CA GLN A 223 -2.94 -16.64 -9.35
C GLN A 223 -1.97 -15.48 -9.61
N TYR A 224 -1.33 -14.96 -8.55
CA TYR A 224 -0.39 -13.85 -8.65
C TYR A 224 1.07 -14.30 -8.83
N ALA A 225 1.38 -15.58 -8.67
CA ALA A 225 2.72 -16.09 -8.90
C ALA A 225 3.10 -16.05 -10.40
N SER A 226 4.40 -16.06 -10.68
CA SER A 226 4.93 -16.25 -12.03
C SER A 226 4.41 -17.55 -12.64
N GLU A 227 4.26 -17.60 -13.96
CA GLU A 227 3.72 -18.77 -14.67
C GLU A 227 4.46 -20.06 -14.29
N LYS A 228 5.80 -20.02 -14.26
CA LYS A 228 6.66 -21.13 -13.81
C LYS A 228 6.34 -21.59 -12.39
N LEU A 229 6.10 -20.66 -11.46
CA LEU A 229 5.75 -20.99 -10.08
C LEU A 229 4.29 -21.46 -9.95
N ARG A 230 3.38 -21.00 -10.80
CA ARG A 230 2.00 -21.46 -10.83
C ARG A 230 1.92 -22.94 -11.11
N GLU A 231 2.61 -23.41 -12.15
CA GLU A 231 2.65 -24.82 -12.53
C GLU A 231 3.29 -25.70 -11.45
N THR A 232 4.48 -25.29 -10.98
CA THR A 232 5.24 -26.08 -10.00
C THR A 232 4.59 -26.10 -8.62
N THR A 233 4.00 -24.99 -8.19
CA THR A 233 3.33 -24.89 -6.88
C THR A 233 1.98 -25.59 -6.89
N ALA A 234 1.21 -25.54 -7.99
CA ALA A 234 -0.02 -26.31 -8.12
C ALA A 234 0.25 -27.81 -7.96
N ALA A 235 1.29 -28.32 -8.62
CA ALA A 235 1.71 -29.71 -8.48
C ALA A 235 2.17 -30.05 -7.05
N TRP A 236 2.83 -29.12 -6.36
CA TRP A 236 3.23 -29.30 -4.96
C TRP A 236 2.03 -29.34 -4.01
N CYS A 237 1.07 -28.42 -4.16
CA CYS A 237 -0.17 -28.39 -3.38
C CYS A 237 -0.96 -29.69 -3.56
N TRP A 238 -1.11 -30.15 -4.81
CA TRP A 238 -1.77 -31.41 -5.13
C TRP A 238 -1.12 -32.61 -4.42
N ARG A 239 0.21 -32.78 -4.55
CA ARG A 239 0.95 -33.87 -3.89
C ARG A 239 0.79 -33.86 -2.37
N ARG A 240 0.78 -32.67 -1.75
CA ARG A 240 0.53 -32.54 -0.30
C ARG A 240 -0.89 -32.93 0.09
N CYS A 241 -1.89 -32.51 -0.67
CA CYS A 241 -3.29 -32.89 -0.43
C CYS A 241 -3.50 -34.39 -0.62
N SER A 242 -2.94 -35.02 -1.66
CA SER A 242 -3.02 -36.48 -1.87
C SER A 242 -2.33 -37.25 -0.74
N ALA A 243 -1.15 -36.82 -0.30
CA ALA A 243 -0.44 -37.43 0.82
C ALA A 243 -1.19 -37.32 2.16
N MET A 244 -1.89 -36.20 2.41
CA MET A 244 -2.76 -36.05 3.59
C MET A 244 -4.07 -36.83 3.47
N ALA A 245 -4.58 -37.05 2.25
CA ALA A 245 -5.78 -37.81 1.97
C ALA A 245 -5.54 -39.33 1.88
N GLY A 246 -4.28 -39.79 1.95
CA GLY A 246 -3.92 -41.20 1.84
C GLY A 246 -4.14 -41.82 0.45
N LEU A 247 -4.13 -40.98 -0.61
CA LEU A 247 -4.26 -41.37 -2.01
C LEU A 247 -2.91 -41.48 -2.71
#